data_AF-A0A2V9G9T8-F1
#
_entry.id   AF-A0A2V9G9T8-F1
#
_cell.length_a   1.000
_cell.length_b   1.000
_cell.length_c   1.000
_cell.angle_alpha   90.00
_cell.angle_beta   90.00
_cell.angle_gamma   90.00
#
_symmetry.space_group_name_H-M   'P 1'
#
loop_
_entity.id
_entity.type
_entity.pdbx_description
1 polymer ?
#
loop_
_entity_poly.entity_id
_entity_poly.type
_entity_poly.pdbx_seq_one_letter_code
_entity_poly.pdbx_strand_id
1 'polypeptide(L)' 'MEVHFNPEQEAQLSQIASHAGTDTERLVKDAVLRLLEQDARFRAAVREGIAQADRGEFIEEEEMDARIERMLNS' A
#
# COMPACT_ATOMS: atom_id res chain seq x y z
N MET A 1 -3.05 10.18 21.56
CA MET A 1 -3.69 11.01 20.52
C MET A 1 -5.12 10.52 20.41
N GLU A 2 -6.09 11.40 20.55
CA GLU A 2 -7.50 11.07 20.32
C GLU A 2 -7.85 11.46 18.88
N VAL A 3 -8.58 10.60 18.18
CA VAL A 3 -9.02 10.80 16.79
C VAL A 3 -10.54 10.75 16.79
N HIS A 4 -11.16 11.82 16.29
CA HIS A 4 -12.62 11.91 16.20
C HIS A 4 -13.06 11.65 14.77
N PHE A 5 -13.99 10.72 14.62
CA PHE A 5 -14.69 10.46 13.36
C PHE A 5 -16.04 11.19 13.39
N ASN A 6 -16.56 11.52 12.22
CA ASN A 6 -17.95 11.96 12.14
C ASN A 6 -18.89 10.75 12.30
N PRO A 7 -20.18 10.96 12.61
CA PRO A 7 -21.12 9.86 12.86
C PRO A 7 -21.27 8.88 11.68
N GLU A 8 -21.13 9.37 10.44
CA GLU A 8 -21.20 8.54 9.24
C GLU A 8 -19.98 7.60 9.15
N GLN A 9 -18.78 8.12 9.41
CA GLN A 9 -17.55 7.36 9.44
C GLN A 9 -17.57 6.31 10.57
N GLU A 10 -18.09 6.65 11.75
CA GLU A 10 -18.25 5.68 12.85
C GLU A 10 -19.20 4.55 12.48
N ALA A 11 -20.32 4.86 11.81
CA ALA A 11 -21.27 3.86 11.33
C ALA A 11 -20.62 2.92 10.29
N GLN A 12 -19.89 3.49 9.33
CA GLN A 12 -19.16 2.71 8.31
C GLN A 12 -18.09 1.81 8.93
N LEU A 13 -17.26 2.33 9.84
CA LEU A 13 -16.24 1.56 10.53
C LEU A 13 -16.84 0.43 11.35
N SER A 14 -17.95 0.68 12.04
CA SER A 14 -18.67 -0.34 12.82
C SER A 14 -19.27 -1.44 11.93
N GLN A 15 -19.79 -1.08 10.75
CA GLN A 15 -20.29 -2.04 9.78
C GLN A 15 -19.17 -2.95 9.24
N ILE A 16 -18.02 -2.36 8.88
CA ILE A 16 -16.85 -3.10 8.40
C ILE A 16 -16.34 -4.03 9.50
N ALA A 17 -16.20 -3.53 10.73
CA ALA A 17 -15.72 -4.31 11.87
C ALA A 17 -16.64 -5.51 12.15
N SER A 18 -17.96 -5.29 12.14
CA SER A 18 -18.97 -6.34 12.30
C SER A 18 -18.86 -7.41 11.21
N HIS A 19 -18.70 -7.01 9.94
CA HIS A 19 -18.53 -7.95 8.83
C HIS A 19 -17.22 -8.76 8.94
N ALA A 20 -16.16 -8.12 9.42
CA ALA A 20 -14.85 -8.75 9.64
C ALA A 20 -14.76 -9.56 10.95
N GLY A 21 -15.82 -9.57 11.78
CA GLY A 21 -15.83 -10.28 13.06
C GLY A 21 -14.86 -9.71 14.10
N THR A 22 -14.58 -8.41 14.03
CA THR A 22 -13.68 -7.68 14.95
C THR A 22 -14.40 -6.48 15.55
N ASP A 23 -13.84 -5.90 16.62
CA ASP A 23 -14.26 -4.59 17.11
C ASP A 23 -13.65 -3.44 16.29
N THR A 24 -14.30 -2.28 16.34
CA THR A 24 -13.93 -1.09 15.59
C THR A 24 -12.56 -0.54 15.99
N GLU A 25 -12.18 -0.64 17.26
CA GLU A 25 -10.87 -0.15 17.72
C GLU A 25 -9.73 -0.96 17.12
N ARG A 26 -9.86 -2.30 17.13
CA ARG A 26 -8.91 -3.21 16.50
C ARG A 26 -8.83 -3.00 15.00
N LEU A 27 -9.98 -2.84 14.32
CA LEU A 27 -10.00 -2.53 12.88
C LEU A 27 -9.17 -1.26 12.57
N VAL A 28 -9.40 -0.18 13.32
CA VAL A 28 -8.71 1.10 13.11
C VAL A 28 -7.21 0.97 13.42
N LYS A 29 -6.84 0.29 14.51
CA LYS A 29 -5.42 0.02 14.84
C LYS A 29 -4.73 -0.75 13.75
N ASP A 30 -5.34 -1.83 13.27
CA ASP A 30 -4.78 -2.66 12.20
C ASP A 30 -4.62 -1.87 10.90
N ALA A 31 -5.60 -1.02 10.56
CA ALA A 31 -5.51 -0.14 9.39
C ALA A 31 -4.35 0.85 9.49
N VAL A 32 -4.14 1.47 10.67
CA VAL A 32 -3.02 2.40 10.90
C VAL A 32 -1.68 1.67 10.84
N LEU A 33 -1.56 0.48 11.43
CA LEU A 33 -0.34 -0.32 11.37
C LEU A 33 0.00 -0.73 9.93
N ARG A 34 -1.01 -1.14 9.15
CA ARG A 34 -0.84 -1.43 7.72
C ARG A 34 -0.36 -0.22 6.93
N LEU A 35 -0.90 0.96 7.21
CA LEU A 35 -0.45 2.21 6.58
C LEU A 35 1.04 2.48 6.85
N LEU A 36 1.47 2.34 8.11
CA LEU A 36 2.87 2.54 8.48
C LEU A 36 3.81 1.54 7.79
N GLU A 37 3.39 0.27 7.74
CA GLU A 37 4.17 -0.77 7.08
C GLU A 37 4.26 -0.53 5.56
N GLN A 38 3.15 -0.12 4.93
CA GLN A 38 3.12 0.22 3.51
C GLN A 38 4.01 1.43 3.19
N ASP A 39 3.95 2.49 3.98
CA ASP A 39 4.83 3.67 3.79
C ASP A 39 6.31 3.28 3.93
N ALA A 40 6.66 2.48 4.94
CA ALA A 40 8.02 1.99 5.14
C ALA A 40 8.50 1.14 3.94
N ARG A 41 7.68 0.19 3.49
CA ARG A 41 7.98 -0.66 2.32
C ARG A 41 8.10 0.16 1.04
N PHE A 42 7.18 1.10 0.80
CA PHE A 42 7.20 1.98 -0.36
C PHE A 42 8.49 2.82 -0.41
N ARG A 43 8.82 3.50 0.70
CA ARG A 43 10.05 4.31 0.77
C ARG A 43 11.31 3.48 0.63
N ALA A 44 11.31 2.23 1.11
CA ALA A 44 12.43 1.33 0.93
C ALA A 44 12.61 0.95 -0.55
N ALA A 45 11.53 0.53 -1.22
CA ALA A 45 11.55 0.18 -2.64
C ALA A 45 11.97 1.36 -3.54
N VAL A 46 11.48 2.57 -3.25
CA VAL A 46 11.90 3.78 -3.99
C VAL A 46 13.40 4.04 -3.84
N ARG A 47 13.93 3.94 -2.62
CA ARG A 47 15.38 4.12 -2.37
C ARG A 47 16.22 3.04 -3.06
N GLU A 48 15.72 1.81 -3.08
CA GLU A 48 16.37 0.72 -3.81
C GLU A 48 16.41 1.00 -5.32
N GLY A 49 15.28 1.42 -5.91
CA GLY A 49 15.22 1.78 -7.34
C GLY A 49 16.16 2.93 -7.70
N ILE A 50 16.25 3.97 -6.85
CA ILE A 50 17.23 5.05 -7.03
C ILE A 50 18.66 4.50 -6.99
N ALA A 51 18.98 3.65 -6.02
CA ALA A 51 20.31 3.06 -5.91
C ALA A 51 20.64 2.13 -7.09
N GLN A 52 19.66 1.43 -7.65
CA GLN A 52 19.81 0.63 -8.88
C GLN A 52 20.12 1.56 -10.07
N ALA A 53 19.37 2.65 -10.22
CA ALA A 53 19.60 3.63 -11.28
C ALA A 53 21.00 4.26 -11.19
N ASP A 54 21.46 4.62 -9.98
CA ASP A 54 22.81 5.15 -9.72
C ASP A 54 23.91 4.16 -10.12
N ARG A 55 23.63 2.84 -10.09
CA ARG A 55 24.53 1.78 -10.55
C ARG A 55 24.37 1.44 -12.04
N GLY A 56 23.45 2.11 -12.74
CA GLY A 56 23.12 1.80 -14.14
C GLY A 56 22.26 0.53 -14.31
N GLU A 57 21.63 0.04 -13.24
CA GLU A 57 20.75 -1.13 -13.25
C GLU A 57 19.31 -0.73 -13.63
N PHE A 58 19.14 -0.14 -14.82
CA PHE A 58 17.85 0.15 -15.41
C PHE A 58 17.80 -0.37 -16.84
N ILE A 59 16.59 -0.46 -17.39
CA ILE A 59 16.36 -0.81 -18.79
C ILE A 59 15.75 0.39 -19.51
N GLU A 60 16.00 0.47 -20.81
CA GLU A 60 15.37 1.48 -21.67
C GLU A 60 13.87 1.18 -21.84
N GLU A 61 13.11 2.21 -22.20
CA GLU A 61 11.65 2.14 -22.36
C GLU A 61 11.23 1.05 -23.36
N GLU A 62 11.93 0.91 -24.48
CA GLU A 62 11.61 -0.10 -25.48
C GLU A 62 11.77 -1.54 -24.96
N GLU A 63 12.76 -1.78 -24.09
CA GLU A 63 12.94 -3.08 -23.46
C GLU A 63 11.86 -3.36 -22.40
N MET A 64 11.46 -2.33 -21.64
CA MET A 64 10.36 -2.42 -20.68
C MET A 64 9.05 -2.80 -21.38
N ASP A 65 8.71 -2.12 -22.47
CA ASP A 65 7.49 -2.38 -23.25
C ASP A 65 7.47 -3.82 -23.77
N ALA A 66 8.56 -4.27 -24.38
CA ALA A 66 8.68 -5.64 -24.88
C ALA A 66 8.59 -6.70 -23.77
N ARG A 67 8.95 -6.36 -22.52
CA ARG A 67 8.78 -7.26 -21.36
C ARG A 67 7.33 -7.32 -20.91
N ILE A 68 6.63 -6.18 -20.85
CA ILE A 68 5.21 -6.12 -20.47
C ILE A 68 4.35 -6.84 -21.50
N GLU A 69 4.55 -6.58 -22.78
CA GLU A 69 3.82 -7.26 -23.87
C GLU A 69 3.94 -8.78 -23.78
N ARG A 70 5.15 -9.30 -23.50
CA ARG A 70 5.35 -10.74 -23.32
C ARG A 70 4.58 -11.30 -22.12
N MET A 71 4.52 -10.58 -21.00
CA MET A 71 3.78 -11.02 -19.82
C MET A 71 2.26 -11.06 -20.05
N LEU A 72 1.73 -10.12 -20.83
CA LEU A 72 0.30 -10.01 -21.12
C LEU A 72 -0.17 -10.97 -22.24
N ASN A 73 0.73 -11.35 -23.14
CA ASN A 73 0.48 -12.29 -24.23
C ASN A 73 0.83 -13.75 -23.88
N SER A 74 1.16 -14.02 -22.60
CA SER A 74 1.40 -15.37 -22.04
C SER A 74 0.15 -15.90 -21.33
#